data_AF-A0A538F6C5-F1
#
_entry.id   AF-A0A538F6C5-F1
#
_cell.length_a   1.000
_cell.length_b   1.000
_cell.length_c   1.000
_cell.angle_alpha   90.00
_cell.angle_beta   90.00
_cell.angle_gamma   90.00
#
_symmetry.space_group_name_H-M   'P 1'
#
loop_
_entity.id
_entity.type
_entity.pdbx_description
1 polymer ?
#
loop_
_entity_poly.entity_id
_entity_poly.type
_entity_poly.pdbx_seq_one_letter_code
_entity_poly.pdbx_strand_id
1 'polypeptide(L)' 'MPWRFVVQAAVWLYRWGRERLDRLSPRERQELFDLLRKSRGRASNLSGREQQRVRDLLRRAFRE' A
#
# COMPACT_ATOMS: atom_id res chain seq x y z
N MET A 1 9.85 9.54 -0.68
CA MET A 1 8.44 9.89 -0.45
C MET A 1 8.11 9.82 1.03
N PRO A 2 7.58 10.89 1.64
CA PRO A 2 7.07 10.87 3.01
C PRO A 2 5.98 9.82 3.20
N TRP A 3 5.96 9.13 4.35
CA TRP A 3 5.02 8.03 4.61
C TRP A 3 3.55 8.47 4.58
N ARG A 4 3.26 9.74 4.91
CA ARG A 4 1.92 10.31 4.75
C ARG A 4 1.37 10.15 3.33
N PHE A 5 2.21 10.21 2.30
CA PHE A 5 1.77 9.97 0.92
C PHE A 5 1.46 8.50 0.66
N VAL A 6 2.24 7.58 1.23
CA VAL A 6 2.00 6.13 1.13
C VAL A 6 0.64 5.78 1.72
N VAL A 7 0.34 6.32 2.90
CA VAL A 7 -0.94 6.12 3.58
C VAL A 7 -2.09 6.74 2.79
N GLN A 8 -1.92 7.96 2.26
CA GLN A 8 -2.95 8.59 1.43
C GLN A 8 -3.22 7.83 0.12
N ALA A 9 -2.17 7.38 -0.57
CA ALA A 9 -2.29 6.58 -1.78
C ALA A 9 -3.01 5.26 -1.53
N ALA A 10 -2.72 4.61 -0.40
CA ALA A 10 -3.42 3.41 0.05
C ALA A 10 -4.90 3.66 0.38
N VAL A 11 -5.22 4.73 1.11
CA VAL A 11 -6.62 5.11 1.41
C VAL A 11 -7.38 5.44 0.13
N TRP A 12 -6.73 6.14 -0.81
CA TRP A 12 -7.31 6.44 -2.12
C TRP A 12 -7.56 5.16 -2.92
N LEU A 13 -6.60 4.22 -2.95
CA LEU A 13 -6.76 2.91 -3.59
C LEU A 13 -7.94 2.13 -3.02
N TYR A 14 -8.07 2.11 -1.69
CA TYR A 14 -9.17 1.43 -1.01
C TYR A 14 -10.54 2.03 -1.35
N ARG A 15 -10.64 3.36 -1.40
CA ARG A 15 -11.92 4.07 -1.61
C ARG A 15 -12.33 4.19 -3.07
N TRP A 16 -11.37 4.44 -3.95
CA TRP A 16 -11.63 4.90 -5.33
C TRP A 16 -10.83 4.12 -6.38
N GLY A 17 -9.75 3.45 -5.98
CA GLY A 17 -8.84 2.79 -6.92
C GLY A 17 -9.19 1.34 -7.22
N ARG A 18 -10.47 0.97 -7.33
CA ARG A 18 -10.88 -0.44 -7.54
C ARG A 18 -10.24 -1.03 -8.82
N GLU A 19 -10.24 -0.30 -9.93
CA GLU A 19 -9.53 -0.69 -11.17
C GLU A 19 -8.01 -0.82 -11.00
N ARG A 20 -7.40 0.02 -10.17
CA ARG A 20 -5.97 -0.05 -9.86
C ARG A 20 -5.62 -1.20 -8.92
N LEU A 21 -6.53 -1.52 -7.98
CA LEU A 21 -6.44 -2.73 -7.18
C LEU A 21 -6.59 -3.97 -8.05
N ASP A 22 -7.32 -3.91 -9.17
CA ASP A 22 -7.41 -5.03 -10.13
C ASP A 22 -6.09 -5.45 -10.78
N ARG A 23 -5.09 -4.56 -10.74
CA ARG A 23 -3.71 -4.87 -11.13
C ARG A 23 -2.94 -5.67 -10.07
N LEU A 24 -3.43 -5.68 -8.84
CA LEU A 24 -2.89 -6.51 -7.76
C LEU A 24 -3.68 -7.81 -7.67
N SER A 25 -2.95 -8.91 -7.50
CA SER A 25 -3.54 -10.21 -7.18
C SER A 25 -4.29 -10.13 -5.84
N PRO A 26 -5.31 -10.98 -5.58
CA PRO A 26 -6.04 -10.97 -4.30
C PRO A 26 -5.12 -11.05 -3.08
N ARG A 27 -4.05 -11.86 -3.18
CA ARG A 27 -3.01 -11.99 -2.14
C ARG A 27 -2.22 -10.71 -1.92
N GLU A 28 -1.88 -9.99 -2.99
CA GLU A 28 -1.14 -8.73 -2.92
C GLU A 28 -2.00 -7.60 -2.33
N ARG A 29 -3.30 -7.59 -2.66
CA ARG A 29 -4.26 -6.66 -2.04
C ARG A 29 -4.34 -6.90 -0.53
N GLN A 30 -4.51 -8.15 -0.13
CA GLN A 30 -4.56 -8.54 1.28
C GLN A 30 -3.27 -8.13 2.00
N GLU A 31 -2.11 -8.46 1.43
CA GLU A 31 -0.80 -8.10 1.98
C GLU A 31 -0.63 -6.57 2.15
N LEU A 32 -1.07 -5.79 1.15
CA LEU A 32 -1.06 -4.33 1.24
C LEU A 32 -1.89 -3.85 2.44
N PHE A 33 -3.11 -4.37 2.61
CA PHE A 33 -3.99 -3.98 3.72
C PHE A 33 -3.44 -4.38 5.09
N ASP A 34 -2.87 -5.58 5.21
CA ASP A 34 -2.25 -6.04 6.45
C ASP A 34 -1.06 -5.17 6.85
N LEU A 35 -0.21 -4.80 5.89
CA LEU A 35 0.92 -3.88 6.13
C LEU A 35 0.44 -2.47 6.50
N LEU A 36 -0.60 -1.97 5.86
CA LEU A 36 -1.18 -0.66 6.21
C LEU A 36 -1.79 -0.67 7.61
N ARG A 37 -2.52 -1.73 7.96
CA ARG A 37 -3.11 -1.92 9.29
C ARG A 37 -2.01 -2.02 10.36
N LYS A 38 -0.95 -2.77 10.10
CA LYS A 38 0.24 -2.85 10.97
C LYS A 38 0.91 -1.48 11.13
N SER A 39 1.04 -0.71 10.05
CA SER A 39 1.67 0.61 10.09
C SER A 39 0.93 1.59 11.01
N ARG A 40 -0.40 1.46 11.17
CA ARG A 40 -1.25 2.46 11.85
C ARG A 40 -0.96 3.90 11.40
N GLY A 41 -0.64 4.08 10.12
CA GLY A 41 -0.29 5.38 9.54
C GLY A 41 1.15 5.86 9.79
N ARG A 42 2.00 5.07 10.44
CA ARG A 42 3.41 5.41 10.75
C ARG A 42 4.38 4.38 10.15
N ALA A 43 5.40 4.87 9.43
CA ALA A 43 6.42 4.00 8.84
C ALA A 43 7.21 3.23 9.90
N SER A 44 7.45 3.84 11.06
CA SER A 44 8.23 3.27 12.17
C SER A 44 7.64 1.98 12.74
N ASN A 45 6.35 1.72 12.50
CA ASN A 45 5.67 0.48 12.92
C ASN A 45 5.92 -0.68 11.94
N LEU A 46 6.59 -0.41 10.82
CA LEU A 46 7.01 -1.39 9.84
C LEU A 46 8.53 -1.49 9.81
N SER A 47 9.04 -2.71 9.63
CA SER A 47 10.44 -2.94 9.32
C SER A 47 10.81 -2.33 7.95
N GLY A 48 12.10 -2.12 7.70
CA GLY A 48 12.57 -1.58 6.41
C GLY A 48 12.11 -2.44 5.21
N ARG A 49 12.07 -3.77 5.38
CA ARG A 49 11.55 -4.70 4.35
C ARG A 49 10.06 -4.50 4.10
N GLU A 50 9.27 -4.35 5.15
CA GLU A 50 7.83 -4.11 5.06
C GLU A 50 7.52 -2.74 4.43
N GLN A 51 8.29 -1.71 4.78
CA GLN A 51 8.16 -0.39 4.15
C GLN A 51 8.44 -0.46 2.66
N GLN A 52 9.48 -1.20 2.26
CA GLN A 52 9.79 -1.43 0.86
C GLN A 52 8.67 -2.20 0.16
N ARG A 53 8.13 -3.24 0.81
CA ARG A 53 7.05 -4.05 0.28
C ARG A 53 5.79 -3.24 -0.01
N VAL A 54 5.38 -2.35 0.90
CA VAL A 54 4.25 -1.43 0.66
C VAL A 54 4.49 -0.57 -0.57
N ARG A 55 5.70 -0.02 -0.73
CA ARG A 55 6.04 0.84 -1.89
C ARG A 55 5.98 0.06 -3.20
N ASP A 56 6.46 -1.18 -3.22
CA ASP A 56 6.41 -2.03 -4.40
C ASP A 56 4.96 -2.39 -4.79
N LEU A 57 4.12 -2.72 -3.82
CA LEU A 57 2.69 -3.00 -4.05
C LEU A 57 1.95 -1.77 -4.59
N LEU A 58 2.17 -0.59 -4.00
CA LEU A 58 1.60 0.65 -4.51
C LEU A 58 2.12 0.96 -5.93
N ARG A 59 3.41 0.80 -6.18
CA ARG A 59 3.98 1.04 -7.51
C ARG A 59 3.36 0.13 -8.57
N ARG A 60 3.09 -1.14 -8.27
CA ARG A 60 2.36 -2.04 -9.17
C ARG A 60 0.93 -1.58 -9.42
N ALA A 61 0.22 -1.17 -8.37
CA ALA A 61 -1.15 -0.69 -8.49
C ALA A 61 -1.26 0.62 -9.32
N PHE A 62 -0.25 1.49 -9.26
CA PHE A 62 -0.25 2.80 -9.95
C PHE A 62 0.50 2.84 -11.29
N ARG A 63 1.29 1.82 -11.65
CA ARG A 63 1.99 1.78 -12.94
C ARG A 63 0.95 1.64 -14.06
N GLU A 64 0.94 2.60 -14.98
CA GLU A 64 0.05 2.69 -16.16
C GLU A 64 -0.07 1.39 -16.94
#